data_AF-A0A068T291-F1
#
_entry.id   AF-A0A068T291-F1
#
_cell.length_a   1.000
_cell.length_b   1.000
_cell.length_c   1.000
_cell.angle_alpha   90.00
_cell.angle_beta   90.00
_cell.angle_gamma   90.00
#
_symmetry.space_group_name_H-M   'P 1'
#
loop_
_entity.id
_entity.type
_entity.pdbx_description
1 polymer ?
#
loop_
_entity_poly.entity_id
_entity_poly.type
_entity_poly.pdbx_seq_one_letter_code
_entity_poly.pdbx_strand_id
1 'polypeptide(L)' 'MPASDHIFDQRGLNLKNPPAAAAKAQPQTQFRVHLADGTKHDVLAASAADAGKYVEKRFPGIKITKTKRIAEQVSA' A
#
# COMPACT_ATOMS: atom_id res chain seq x y z
N MET A 1 38.30 -44.70 -16.26
CA MET A 1 37.68 -43.52 -16.89
C MET A 1 37.10 -42.66 -15.76
N PRO A 2 37.58 -41.42 -15.55
CA PRO A 2 37.26 -40.61 -14.37
C PRO A 2 35.90 -39.87 -14.49
N ALA A 3 35.29 -39.66 -13.33
CA ALA A 3 34.41 -38.55 -12.91
C ALA A 3 33.37 -38.01 -13.92
N SER A 4 32.12 -38.46 -13.78
CA SER A 4 30.96 -37.66 -14.17
C SER A 4 30.59 -36.73 -13.02
N ASP A 5 31.24 -35.58 -13.00
CA ASP A 5 30.91 -34.43 -12.17
C ASP A 5 29.57 -33.87 -12.69
N HIS A 6 28.47 -34.24 -12.03
CA HIS A 6 27.16 -33.66 -12.30
C HIS A 6 27.15 -32.22 -11.77
N ILE A 7 27.71 -31.30 -12.56
CA ILE A 7 27.59 -29.86 -12.37
C ILE A 7 26.10 -29.52 -12.53
N PHE A 8 25.42 -29.39 -11.41
CA PHE A 8 24.09 -28.81 -11.34
C PHE A 8 24.22 -27.32 -11.68
N ASP A 9 23.97 -26.97 -12.94
CA ASP A 9 24.06 -25.60 -13.44
C ASP A 9 23.01 -24.71 -12.73
N GLN A 10 23.47 -23.98 -11.70
CA GLN A 10 22.67 -23.02 -10.92
C GLN A 10 22.43 -21.69 -11.67
N ARG A 11 22.59 -21.61 -12.99
CA ARG A 11 22.47 -20.33 -13.71
C ARG A 11 21.10 -20.10 -14.36
N GLY A 12 20.08 -20.82 -13.92
CA GLY A 12 18.74 -20.82 -14.53
C GLY A 12 17.61 -20.12 -13.78
N LEU A 13 17.80 -19.52 -12.59
CA LEU A 13 16.70 -18.88 -11.86
C LEU A 13 17.03 -17.49 -11.32
N ASN A 14 17.64 -16.67 -12.17
CA ASN A 14 17.47 -15.21 -12.11
C ASN A 14 16.08 -14.83 -12.63
N LEU A 15 15.03 -15.32 -11.96
CA LEU A 15 13.67 -14.85 -12.16
C LEU A 15 13.53 -13.54 -11.37
N LYS A 16 14.04 -12.49 -12.02
CA LYS A 16 13.60 -11.09 -11.93
C LYS A 16 12.31 -10.95 -11.14
N ASN A 17 12.39 -10.20 -10.04
CA ASN A 17 11.29 -9.49 -9.41
C ASN A 17 9.92 -10.18 -9.55
N PRO A 18 9.48 -10.99 -8.57
CA PRO A 18 8.05 -11.01 -8.36
C PRO A 18 7.67 -9.53 -8.12
N PRO A 19 6.77 -8.92 -8.93
CA PRO A 19 6.16 -7.69 -8.47
C PRO A 19 5.59 -8.03 -7.10
N ALA A 20 5.79 -7.16 -6.12
CA ALA A 20 5.17 -7.23 -4.82
C ALA A 20 3.63 -7.02 -4.93
N ALA A 21 2.98 -7.71 -5.88
CA ALA A 21 1.56 -7.81 -6.12
C ALA A 21 0.95 -8.98 -5.33
N ALA A 22 1.62 -9.38 -4.24
CA ALA A 22 1.03 -10.10 -3.12
C ALA A 22 1.02 -9.22 -1.87
N ALA A 23 0.93 -7.89 -2.03
CA ALA A 23 0.38 -7.06 -0.97
C ALA A 23 -1.05 -7.54 -0.79
N LYS A 24 -1.25 -8.37 0.24
CA LYS A 24 -2.54 -8.70 0.85
C LYS A 24 -3.52 -7.59 0.52
N ALA A 25 -4.67 -7.91 -0.06
CA ALA A 25 -5.80 -7.01 -0.07
C ALA A 25 -6.15 -6.72 1.40
N GLN A 26 -5.37 -5.84 2.04
CA GLN A 26 -5.68 -5.30 3.33
C GLN A 26 -7.00 -4.56 3.08
N PRO A 27 -8.04 -4.81 3.88
CA PRO A 27 -9.34 -4.19 3.69
C PRO A 27 -9.14 -2.67 3.67
N GLN A 28 -9.12 -2.09 2.46
CA GLN A 28 -8.86 -0.67 2.31
C GLN A 28 -10.16 0.02 2.63
N THR A 29 -10.14 0.71 3.75
CA THR A 29 -11.27 1.49 4.19
C THR A 29 -11.19 2.87 3.54
N GLN A 30 -12.32 3.36 3.05
CA GLN A 30 -12.38 4.73 2.53
C GLN A 30 -12.57 5.71 3.68
N PHE A 31 -11.65 6.66 3.79
CA PHE A 31 -11.66 7.73 4.78
C PHE A 31 -11.77 9.09 4.09
N ARG A 32 -12.67 9.95 4.58
CA ARG A 32 -12.72 11.38 4.24
C ARG A 32 -11.90 12.15 5.24
N VAL A 33 -10.86 12.82 4.77
CA VAL A 33 -10.04 13.73 5.56
C VAL A 33 -10.47 15.16 5.22
N HIS A 34 -10.89 15.91 6.22
CA HIS A 34 -11.18 17.32 6.13
C HIS A 34 -9.93 18.09 6.53
N LEU A 35 -9.54 19.04 5.70
CA LEU A 35 -8.41 19.91 5.92
C LEU A 35 -8.84 21.26 6.48
N ALA A 36 -7.90 22.00 7.05
CA ALA A 36 -8.14 23.32 7.65
C ALA A 36 -8.44 24.42 6.62
N ASP A 37 -8.07 24.21 5.36
CA ASP A 37 -8.42 25.08 4.23
C ASP A 37 -9.88 24.90 3.76
N GLY A 38 -10.62 23.95 4.35
CA GLY A 38 -12.00 23.63 4.01
C GLY A 38 -12.13 22.56 2.93
N THR A 39 -11.02 22.04 2.39
CA THR A 39 -11.06 20.96 1.39
C THR A 39 -11.32 19.61 2.05
N LYS A 40 -11.83 18.66 1.26
CA LYS A 40 -12.15 17.30 1.69
C LYS A 40 -11.48 16.32 0.74
N HIS A 41 -10.72 15.38 1.28
CA HIS A 41 -9.99 14.37 0.52
C HIS A 41 -10.42 12.98 0.92
N ASP A 42 -10.85 12.19 -0.07
CA ASP A 42 -11.19 10.79 0.13
C ASP A 42 -9.93 9.95 -0.14
N VAL A 43 -9.52 9.17 0.84
CA VAL A 43 -8.30 8.34 0.80
C VAL A 43 -8.66 6.91 1.18
N LEU A 44 -8.17 5.97 0.38
CA LEU A 44 -8.20 4.55 0.70
C LEU A 44 -6.99 4.22 1.57
N ALA A 45 -7.24 3.81 2.81
CA ALA A 45 -6.19 3.46 3.75
C ALA A 45 -6.61 2.28 4.63
N ALA A 46 -5.64 1.59 5.25
CA ALA A 46 -5.94 0.52 6.19
C ALA A 46 -6.47 1.05 7.54
N SER A 47 -6.18 2.30 7.89
CA SER A 47 -6.58 2.93 9.15
C SER A 47 -6.68 4.45 9.02
N ALA A 48 -7.41 5.10 9.93
CA ALA A 48 -7.55 6.55 9.98
C ALA A 48 -6.21 7.28 10.19
N ALA A 49 -5.28 6.67 10.95
CA ALA A 49 -3.94 7.20 11.15
C ALA A 49 -3.11 7.17 9.86
N ASP A 50 -3.30 6.13 9.04
CA ASP A 50 -2.59 5.97 7.77
C ASP A 50 -3.14 6.93 6.70
N ALA A 51 -4.47 7.11 6.67
CA ALA A 51 -5.13 8.15 5.87
C ALA A 51 -4.61 9.55 6.23
N GLY A 52 -4.43 9.84 7.53
CA GLY A 52 -3.87 11.10 7.99
C GLY A 52 -2.47 11.36 7.45
N LYS A 53 -1.56 10.39 7.62
CA LYS A 53 -0.19 10.48 7.09
C LYS A 53 -0.15 10.65 5.57
N TYR A 54 -1.03 9.96 4.85
CA TYR A 54 -1.14 10.10 3.39
C TYR A 54 -1.50 11.52 2.96
N VAL A 55 -2.46 12.13 3.68
CA VAL A 55 -2.89 13.49 3.41
C VAL A 55 -1.85 14.51 3.87
N GLU A 56 -1.21 14.31 5.03
CA GLU A 56 -0.10 15.17 5.49
C GLU A 56 1.09 15.17 4.52
N LYS A 57 1.42 14.00 3.94
CA LYS A 57 2.47 13.90 2.92
C LYS A 57 2.09 14.63 1.63
N ARG A 58 0.80 14.66 1.27
CA ARG A 58 0.32 15.28 0.04
C ARG A 58 0.06 16.78 0.18
N PHE A 59 -0.30 17.22 1.39
CA PHE A 59 -0.56 18.61 1.75
C PHE A 59 0.28 19.01 2.96
N PRO A 60 1.61 19.13 2.79
CA PRO A 60 2.50 19.52 3.88
C PRO A 60 2.13 20.91 4.39
N GLY A 61 1.94 21.03 5.70
CA GLY A 61 1.61 22.30 6.37
C GLY A 61 0.12 22.58 6.55
N ILE A 62 -0.78 21.77 5.97
CA ILE A 62 -2.22 21.90 6.21
C ILE A 62 -2.65 20.95 7.32
N LYS A 63 -3.19 21.50 8.41
CA LYS A 63 -3.69 20.70 9.53
C LYS A 63 -4.94 19.93 9.12
N ILE A 64 -5.00 18.65 9.49
CA ILE A 64 -6.20 17.84 9.36
C ILE A 64 -7.16 18.23 10.49
N THR A 65 -8.38 18.64 10.13
CA THR A 65 -9.41 19.04 11.10
C THR A 65 -10.30 17.88 11.50
N LYS A 66 -10.62 16.96 10.57
CA LYS A 66 -11.51 15.83 10.85
C LYS A 66 -11.28 14.68 9.88
N THR A 67 -11.12 13.47 10.40
CA THR A 67 -11.08 12.25 9.57
C THR A 67 -12.34 11.43 9.87
N LYS A 68 -13.14 11.15 8.83
CA LYS A 68 -14.34 10.31 8.93
C LYS A 68 -14.17 9.06 8.09
N ARG A 69 -14.56 7.90 8.61
CA ARG A 69 -14.72 6.68 7.81
C ARG A 69 -16.00 6.83 6.97
N ILE A 70 -15.91 6.66 5.64
CA ILE A 70 -17.06 6.85 4.73
C ILE A 70 -17.73 5.52 4.39
N ALA A 71 -16.95 4.46 4.26
CA ALA A 71 -17.47 3.12 4.00
C ALA A 71 -16.56 2.07 4.64
N GLU A 72 -17.15 1.11 5.34
CA GLU A 72 -16.62 -0.24 5.31
C GLU A 72 -16.77 -0.71 3.87
N GLN A 73 -15.65 -0.99 3.21
CA GLN A 73 -15.69 -1.62 1.90
C GLN A 73 -16.38 -2.97 2.11
N VAL A 74 -17.68 -3.03 1.81
CA VAL A 74 -18.39 -4.29 1.59
C VAL A 74 -17.81 -4.79 0.27
N SER A 75 -16.73 -5.55 0.36
CA SER A 75 -16.33 -6.44 -0.72
C SER A 75 -17.48 -7.43 -0.89
N ALA A 76 -18.36 -7.17 -1.86
CA ALA A 76 -19.24 -8.15 -2.48
C ALA A 76 -18.65 -8.54 -3.83
#